data_AF-A0AAY5EJL0-F1
#
_entry.id   AF-A0AAY5EJL0-F1
#
_cell.length_a   1.000
_cell.length_b   1.000
_cell.length_c   1.000
_cell.angle_alpha   90.00
_cell.angle_beta   90.00
_cell.angle_gamma   90.00
#
_symmetry.space_group_name_H-M   'P 1'
#
loop_
_entity.id
_entity.type
_entity.pdbx_description
1 polymer ?
#
loop_
_entity_poly.entity_id
_entity_poly.type
_entity_poly.pdbx_seq_one_letter_code
_entity_poly.pdbx_strand_id
1 'polypeptide(L)'
;LVLTLARCLSRFNDFSRMVAQEYLTFFEFTGMTLDQSLRTFLKAFALMGETQERERVLIHFSNRYYQCNPTIIASQDGVHCLTCALMLLNTDLHGQNIGKKMTCQEFINNLDGLNTGQDFPRELLKALYNSIKNEKLEWAIDGDELKKSLSELADSRQDNAHTKSVSRMSSGSNPFLDISHDPNAAVHKTGFLARKIHADMDGKKTPRGKRGWKTFYAVLKGMILYLQKDEYKPEKALSEEDLRNAISVHHALAIRAMDYEKKPNVLKLKTADWRVFLFQAQTPEEMDSWIRIINSVAAMFSAPSFPAAIGSQKKFSRPLLPATATRMSQEEQLKSHEAKLKHVSTELAEHRSYPPDKKVKAKEVDEYRLKEHYLEFEESRYETYVKLLKEGVKELLAGKDNDSVLKKSQSSPSLNQESHPAAAKVKRNTSERKDYRPETPKVT
;
A
#
# COMPACT_ATOMS: atom_id res chain seq x y z
N LEU A 1 5.68 -4.26 -28.81
CA LEU A 1 6.65 -3.12 -28.83
C LEU A 1 6.33 -2.08 -27.76
N VAL A 2 5.10 -1.54 -27.72
CA VAL A 2 4.67 -0.46 -26.81
C VAL A 2 4.93 -0.72 -25.32
N LEU A 3 4.62 -1.91 -24.80
CA LEU A 3 4.84 -2.25 -23.38
C LEU A 3 6.34 -2.41 -23.03
N THR A 4 7.15 -2.86 -23.99
CA THR A 4 8.61 -3.01 -23.86
C THR A 4 9.30 -1.65 -23.91
N LEU A 5 8.80 -0.74 -24.75
CA LEU A 5 9.18 0.67 -24.78
C LEU A 5 8.80 1.34 -23.47
N ALA A 6 7.55 1.26 -23.01
CA ALA A 6 7.15 1.85 -21.72
C ALA A 6 8.02 1.42 -20.53
N ARG A 7 8.44 0.14 -20.51
CA ARG A 7 9.40 -0.40 -19.54
C ARG A 7 10.84 0.06 -19.73
N CYS A 8 11.30 0.28 -20.96
CA CYS A 8 12.63 0.86 -21.20
C CYS A 8 12.64 2.33 -20.78
N LEU A 9 11.59 3.08 -21.12
CA LEU A 9 11.45 4.51 -20.92
C LEU A 9 11.29 4.92 -19.45
N SER A 10 10.86 3.98 -18.60
CA SER A 10 10.77 4.19 -17.15
C SER A 10 12.11 4.08 -16.41
N ARG A 11 13.15 3.49 -17.04
CA ARG A 11 14.48 3.26 -16.46
C ARG A 11 15.38 4.51 -16.58
N PHE A 12 16.13 4.80 -15.51
CA PHE A 12 17.06 5.92 -15.43
C PHE A 12 18.43 5.55 -16.03
N ASN A 13 18.51 5.45 -17.36
CA ASN A 13 19.78 5.34 -18.07
C ASN A 13 19.73 6.19 -19.36
N ASP A 14 20.89 6.64 -19.85
CA ASP A 14 20.96 7.57 -20.99
C ASP A 14 20.44 6.94 -22.29
N PHE A 15 20.57 5.61 -22.43
CA PHE A 15 20.02 4.85 -23.55
C PHE A 15 18.48 4.91 -23.59
N SER A 16 17.81 4.70 -22.46
CA SER A 16 16.36 4.80 -22.30
C SER A 16 15.86 6.19 -22.61
N ARG A 17 16.59 7.24 -22.19
CA ARG A 17 16.26 8.64 -22.49
C ARG A 17 16.34 8.93 -23.99
N MET A 18 17.38 8.43 -24.66
CA MET A 18 17.58 8.59 -26.11
C MET A 18 16.50 7.86 -26.91
N VAL A 19 16.19 6.61 -26.53
CA VAL A 19 15.09 5.83 -27.13
C VAL A 19 13.74 6.51 -26.91
N ALA A 20 13.52 7.17 -25.77
CA ALA A 20 12.33 7.99 -25.53
C ALA A 20 12.20 9.13 -26.51
N GLN A 21 13.25 9.95 -26.58
CA GLN A 21 13.27 11.12 -27.41
C GLN A 21 13.06 10.75 -28.87
N GLU A 22 13.76 9.72 -29.36
CA GLU A 22 13.62 9.24 -30.74
C GLU A 22 12.24 8.63 -30.99
N TYR A 23 11.68 7.84 -30.07
CA TYR A 23 10.34 7.29 -30.25
C TYR A 23 9.26 8.37 -30.28
N LEU A 24 9.43 9.45 -29.51
CA LEU A 24 8.48 10.55 -29.51
C LEU A 24 8.56 11.42 -30.78
N THR A 25 9.62 11.33 -31.59
CA THR A 25 9.66 12.04 -32.89
C THR A 25 8.60 11.51 -33.87
N PHE A 26 8.18 10.26 -33.71
CA PHE A 26 7.10 9.65 -34.50
C PHE A 26 5.70 10.18 -34.16
N PHE A 27 5.56 10.95 -33.08
CA PHE A 27 4.32 11.66 -32.77
C PHE A 27 4.33 13.05 -33.40
N GLU A 28 3.36 13.30 -34.28
CA GLU A 28 3.12 14.61 -34.89
C GLU A 28 2.05 15.36 -34.10
N PHE A 29 2.47 16.32 -33.28
CA PHE A 29 1.56 17.14 -32.46
C PHE A 29 1.34 18.55 -33.04
N THR A 30 1.92 18.85 -34.20
CA THR A 30 1.86 20.17 -34.80
C THR A 30 0.41 20.56 -35.09
N GLY A 31 -0.02 21.70 -34.54
CA GLY A 31 -1.39 22.22 -34.71
C GLY A 31 -2.45 21.50 -33.87
N MET A 32 -2.09 20.48 -33.09
CA MET A 32 -2.97 19.85 -32.11
C MET A 32 -2.96 20.61 -30.80
N THR A 33 -4.09 20.65 -30.09
CA THR A 33 -4.13 21.18 -28.72
C THR A 33 -3.45 20.22 -27.74
N LEU A 34 -3.09 20.73 -26.55
CA LEU A 34 -2.39 19.95 -25.54
C LEU A 34 -3.17 18.72 -25.10
N ASP A 35 -4.47 18.85 -24.88
CA ASP A 35 -5.35 17.74 -24.49
C ASP A 35 -5.48 16.68 -25.61
N GLN A 36 -5.60 17.10 -26.87
CA GLN A 36 -5.67 16.19 -28.02
C GLN A 36 -4.36 15.42 -28.19
N SER A 37 -3.24 16.13 -28.11
CA SER A 37 -1.90 15.53 -28.18
C SER A 37 -1.69 14.54 -27.04
N LEU A 38 -2.12 14.91 -25.83
CA LEU A 38 -2.04 14.05 -24.66
C LEU A 38 -2.89 12.79 -24.80
N ARG A 39 -4.12 12.88 -25.32
CA ARG A 39 -4.95 11.69 -25.62
C ARG A 39 -4.29 10.79 -26.66
N THR A 40 -3.79 11.34 -27.76
CA THR A 40 -3.10 10.57 -28.79
C THR A 40 -1.87 9.86 -28.23
N PHE A 41 -1.11 10.56 -27.40
CA PHE A 41 0.03 9.99 -26.70
C PHE A 41 -0.38 8.84 -25.76
N LEU A 42 -1.39 9.04 -24.91
CA LEU A 42 -1.84 8.05 -23.92
C LEU A 42 -2.51 6.82 -24.54
N LYS A 43 -3.12 6.95 -25.73
CA LYS A 43 -3.61 5.79 -26.51
C LYS A 43 -2.46 4.90 -26.97
N ALA A 44 -1.35 5.49 -27.38
CA ALA A 44 -0.17 4.78 -27.81
C ALA A 44 0.74 4.38 -26.64
N PHE A 45 0.54 4.97 -25.45
CA PHE A 45 1.42 4.82 -24.30
C PHE A 45 0.68 4.49 -23.02
N ALA A 46 0.83 3.23 -22.57
CA ALA A 46 0.36 2.84 -21.25
C ALA A 46 1.26 3.46 -20.17
N LEU A 47 0.73 4.44 -19.41
CA LEU A 47 1.40 5.01 -18.24
C LEU A 47 1.42 3.98 -17.09
N MET A 48 2.27 2.98 -17.20
CA MET A 48 2.52 1.97 -16.18
C MET A 48 3.73 2.35 -15.33
N GLY A 49 3.70 2.00 -14.04
CA GLY A 49 4.83 2.26 -13.13
C GLY A 49 4.50 3.22 -11.99
N GLU A 50 5.52 3.51 -11.17
CA GLU A 50 5.44 4.47 -10.06
C GLU A 50 5.23 5.92 -10.55
N THR A 51 4.80 6.83 -9.67
CA THR A 51 4.60 8.25 -10.02
C THR A 51 5.83 8.86 -10.71
N GLN A 52 7.03 8.57 -10.22
CA GLN A 52 8.28 9.06 -10.82
C GLN A 52 8.56 8.46 -12.21
N GLU A 53 8.15 7.22 -12.46
CA GLU A 53 8.28 6.59 -13.78
C GLU A 53 7.33 7.23 -14.80
N ARG A 54 6.09 7.50 -14.37
CA ARG A 54 5.08 8.17 -15.19
C ARG A 54 5.46 9.61 -15.47
N GLU A 55 5.93 10.33 -14.46
CA GLU A 55 6.41 11.72 -14.59
C GLU A 55 7.55 11.80 -15.60
N ARG A 56 8.52 10.87 -15.56
CA ARG A 56 9.59 10.80 -16.58
C ARG A 56 9.05 10.65 -18.00
N VAL A 57 8.04 9.82 -18.21
CA VAL A 57 7.39 9.67 -19.52
C VAL A 57 6.67 10.97 -19.92
N LEU A 58 5.96 11.60 -18.99
CA LEU A 58 5.23 12.85 -19.24
C LEU A 58 6.18 14.02 -19.54
N ILE A 59 7.38 14.04 -18.95
CA ILE A 59 8.43 15.01 -19.31
C ILE A 59 8.78 14.86 -20.80
N HIS A 60 9.01 13.63 -21.28
CA HIS A 60 9.29 13.41 -22.70
C HIS A 60 8.16 13.88 -23.62
N PHE A 61 6.90 13.59 -23.26
CA PHE A 61 5.73 14.12 -23.97
C PHE A 61 5.72 15.65 -24.00
N SER A 62 5.95 16.29 -22.85
CA SER A 62 5.92 17.75 -22.71
C SER A 62 6.98 18.41 -23.59
N ASN A 63 8.18 17.83 -23.62
CA ASN A 63 9.28 18.30 -24.47
C ASN A 63 8.91 18.19 -25.95
N ARG A 64 8.33 17.06 -26.37
CA ARG A 64 7.91 16.85 -27.76
C ARG A 64 6.79 17.81 -28.17
N TYR A 65 5.77 17.96 -27.32
CA TYR A 65 4.67 18.89 -27.59
C TYR A 65 5.16 20.33 -27.73
N TYR A 66 6.07 20.77 -26.86
CA TYR A 66 6.65 22.11 -26.94
C TYR A 66 7.45 22.30 -28.24
N GLN A 67 8.24 21.31 -28.67
CA GLN A 67 8.96 21.37 -29.94
C GLN A 67 8.02 21.49 -31.15
N CYS A 68 6.88 20.82 -31.12
CA CYS A 68 5.87 20.90 -32.18
C CYS A 68 5.05 22.19 -32.15
N ASN A 69 4.89 22.81 -30.98
CA ASN A 69 3.99 23.95 -30.75
C ASN A 69 4.65 25.06 -29.88
N PRO A 70 5.80 25.63 -30.28
CA PRO A 70 6.61 26.51 -29.43
C PRO A 70 5.95 27.86 -29.09
N THR A 71 4.92 28.26 -29.85
CA THR A 71 4.24 29.55 -29.70
C THR A 71 2.99 29.51 -28.82
N ILE A 72 2.53 28.31 -28.43
CA ILE A 72 1.25 28.14 -27.70
C ILE A 72 1.42 28.32 -26.19
N ILE A 73 2.52 27.81 -25.62
CA ILE A 73 2.84 27.94 -24.19
C ILE A 73 4.28 28.44 -24.09
N ALA A 74 4.53 29.39 -23.19
CA ALA A 74 5.77 30.17 -23.14
C ALA A 74 7.04 29.35 -22.82
N SER A 75 6.90 28.16 -22.24
CA SER A 75 8.03 27.32 -21.86
C SER A 75 7.67 25.84 -21.84
N GLN A 76 8.69 24.99 -21.99
CA GLN A 76 8.57 23.54 -21.81
C GLN A 76 8.06 23.19 -20.41
N ASP A 77 8.53 23.89 -19.37
CA ASP A 77 8.10 23.68 -17.98
C ASP A 77 6.62 24.04 -17.81
N GLY A 78 6.14 25.09 -18.49
CA GLY A 78 4.71 25.43 -18.54
C GLY A 78 3.87 24.34 -19.21
N VAL A 79 4.35 23.75 -20.30
CA VAL A 79 3.69 22.59 -20.94
C VAL A 79 3.62 21.40 -20.00
N HIS A 80 4.72 21.12 -19.29
CA HIS A 80 4.78 20.01 -18.34
C HIS A 80 3.84 20.23 -17.15
N CYS A 81 3.83 21.44 -16.59
CA CYS A 81 2.91 21.83 -15.52
C CYS A 81 1.45 21.61 -15.94
N LEU A 82 1.04 22.08 -17.12
CA LEU A 82 -0.31 21.87 -17.63
C LEU A 82 -0.61 20.39 -17.87
N THR A 83 0.34 19.62 -18.41
CA THR A 83 0.17 18.18 -18.62
C THR A 83 -0.12 17.46 -17.30
N CYS A 84 0.66 17.74 -16.25
CA CYS A 84 0.43 17.18 -14.92
C CYS A 84 -0.91 17.64 -14.32
N ALA A 85 -1.28 18.90 -14.50
CA ALA A 85 -2.56 19.44 -14.05
C ALA A 85 -3.75 18.75 -14.76
N LEU A 86 -3.66 18.43 -16.05
CA LEU A 86 -4.70 17.71 -16.78
C LEU A 86 -4.86 16.26 -16.30
N MET A 87 -3.75 15.59 -15.95
CA MET A 87 -3.79 14.24 -15.37
C MET A 87 -4.49 14.22 -14.01
N LEU A 88 -4.20 15.22 -13.16
CA LEU A 88 -4.86 15.39 -11.87
C LEU A 88 -6.34 15.77 -12.02
N LEU A 89 -6.65 16.71 -12.92
CA LEU A 89 -8.01 17.11 -13.24
C LEU A 89 -8.85 15.93 -13.75
N ASN A 90 -8.28 15.09 -14.62
CA ASN A 90 -8.96 13.89 -15.11
C ASN A 90 -9.30 12.92 -13.98
N THR A 91 -8.38 12.72 -13.04
CA THR A 91 -8.61 11.90 -11.84
C THR A 91 -9.70 12.51 -10.97
N ASP A 92 -9.75 13.83 -10.86
CA ASP A 92 -10.76 14.51 -10.07
C ASP A 92 -12.16 14.47 -10.68
N LEU A 93 -12.27 14.73 -11.99
CA LEU A 93 -13.54 14.79 -12.70
C LEU A 93 -14.13 13.41 -12.98
N HIS A 94 -13.30 12.40 -13.23
CA HIS A 94 -13.74 11.08 -13.70
C HIS A 94 -13.35 9.91 -12.80
N GLY A 95 -12.47 10.14 -11.81
CA GLY A 95 -12.11 9.13 -10.83
C GLY A 95 -13.20 8.87 -9.79
N GLN A 96 -12.97 7.87 -8.93
CA GLN A 96 -13.87 7.52 -7.83
C GLN A 96 -13.75 8.46 -6.63
N ASN A 97 -13.59 9.77 -6.88
CA ASN A 97 -13.47 10.76 -5.81
C ASN A 97 -14.83 10.95 -5.10
N ILE A 98 -14.85 10.75 -3.78
CA ILE A 98 -16.03 10.89 -2.90
C ILE A 98 -16.27 12.39 -2.53
N GLY A 99 -15.59 13.32 -3.23
CA GLY A 99 -15.60 14.77 -2.99
C GLY A 99 -16.38 15.59 -4.03
N LYS A 100 -16.39 16.92 -3.86
CA LYS A 100 -16.91 17.85 -4.87
C LYS A 100 -15.87 17.98 -5.99
N LYS A 101 -16.27 17.67 -7.22
CA LYS A 101 -15.44 17.86 -8.42
C LYS A 101 -14.99 19.32 -8.55
N MET A 102 -13.72 19.52 -8.91
CA MET A 102 -13.10 20.80 -9.19
C MET A 102 -13.89 21.52 -10.27
N THR A 103 -14.26 22.77 -10.02
CA THR A 103 -14.91 23.66 -10.98
C THR A 103 -13.89 24.29 -11.92
N CYS A 104 -14.35 24.78 -13.07
CA CYS A 104 -13.47 25.46 -14.03
C CYS A 104 -12.74 26.66 -13.42
N GLN A 105 -13.39 27.41 -12.52
CA GLN A 105 -12.77 28.54 -11.85
C GLN A 105 -11.69 28.11 -10.85
N GLU A 106 -11.95 27.03 -10.10
CA GLU A 106 -10.95 26.45 -9.18
C GLU A 106 -9.74 25.92 -9.97
N PHE A 107 -9.94 25.30 -11.14
CA PHE A 107 -8.85 24.86 -12.01
C PHE A 107 -7.97 26.03 -12.51
N ILE A 108 -8.59 27.16 -12.88
CA ILE A 108 -7.87 28.37 -13.31
C ILE A 108 -7.03 28.92 -12.16
N ASN A 109 -7.65 29.14 -10.99
CA ASN A 109 -6.97 29.71 -9.83
C ASN A 109 -5.81 28.83 -9.33
N ASN A 110 -5.92 27.51 -9.45
CA ASN A 110 -4.86 26.58 -9.05
C ASN A 110 -3.60 26.66 -9.94
N LEU A 111 -3.70 27.28 -11.12
CA LEU A 111 -2.62 27.43 -12.08
C LEU A 111 -2.04 28.85 -12.14
N ASP A 112 -2.54 29.77 -11.31
CA ASP A 112 -2.02 31.12 -11.20
C ASP A 112 -0.53 31.11 -10.80
N GLY A 113 0.29 31.87 -11.52
CA GLY A 113 1.74 31.97 -11.30
C GLY A 113 2.58 30.74 -11.68
N LEU A 114 1.96 29.66 -12.18
CA LEU A 114 2.68 28.40 -12.48
C LEU A 114 3.29 28.33 -13.88
N ASN A 115 3.14 29.37 -14.72
CA ASN A 115 3.82 29.47 -16.01
C ASN A 115 5.10 30.29 -15.86
N THR A 116 6.15 29.71 -15.25
CA THR A 116 7.43 30.42 -15.00
C THR A 116 7.28 31.75 -14.23
N GLY A 117 6.37 31.79 -13.26
CA GLY A 117 6.06 33.01 -12.49
C GLY A 117 5.03 33.94 -13.15
N GLN A 118 4.43 33.53 -14.27
CA GLN A 118 3.31 34.21 -14.94
C GLN A 118 2.05 33.33 -14.95
N ASP A 119 0.92 33.90 -15.36
CA ASP A 119 -0.34 33.17 -15.52
C ASP A 119 -0.47 32.55 -16.91
N PHE A 120 -1.16 31.41 -17.00
CA PHE A 120 -1.59 30.86 -18.29
C PHE A 120 -2.80 31.65 -18.84
N PRO A 121 -2.99 31.73 -20.17
CA PRO A 121 -4.17 32.36 -20.75
C PRO A 121 -5.46 31.70 -20.23
N ARG A 122 -6.35 32.49 -19.63
CA ARG A 122 -7.60 31.97 -19.02
C ARG A 122 -8.47 31.19 -20.00
N GLU A 123 -8.54 31.63 -21.25
CA GLU A 123 -9.31 30.95 -22.29
C GLU A 123 -8.73 29.57 -22.65
N LEU A 124 -7.40 29.44 -22.64
CA LEU A 124 -6.74 28.14 -22.80
C LEU A 124 -7.12 27.19 -21.65
N LEU A 125 -7.04 27.66 -20.39
CA LEU A 125 -7.39 26.85 -19.22
C LEU A 125 -8.85 26.41 -19.22
N LYS A 126 -9.78 27.30 -19.61
CA LYS A 126 -11.20 26.97 -19.76
C LYS A 126 -11.41 25.91 -20.85
N ALA A 127 -10.77 26.06 -22.00
CA ALA A 127 -10.87 25.11 -23.10
C ALA A 127 -10.38 23.72 -22.69
N LEU A 128 -9.21 23.65 -22.04
CA LEU A 128 -8.64 22.41 -21.53
C LEU A 128 -9.53 21.76 -20.45
N TYR A 129 -10.04 22.54 -19.49
CA TYR A 129 -10.94 22.03 -18.47
C TYR A 129 -12.20 21.42 -19.07
N ASN A 130 -12.83 22.10 -20.03
CA ASN A 130 -14.03 21.61 -20.69
C ASN A 130 -13.74 20.36 -21.54
N SER A 131 -12.59 20.29 -22.22
CA SER A 131 -12.17 19.08 -22.95
C SER A 131 -12.06 17.88 -22.01
N ILE A 132 -11.32 18.02 -20.89
CA ILE A 132 -11.19 16.92 -19.92
C ILE A 132 -12.54 16.58 -19.30
N LYS A 133 -13.37 17.56 -18.95
CA LYS A 133 -14.70 17.31 -18.38
C LYS A 133 -15.61 16.51 -19.32
N ASN A 134 -15.55 16.81 -20.61
CA ASN A 134 -16.41 16.18 -21.62
C ASN A 134 -15.92 14.80 -22.03
N GLU A 135 -14.60 14.59 -22.09
CA GLU A 135 -14.00 13.33 -22.50
C GLU A 135 -12.87 12.96 -21.52
N LYS A 136 -12.95 11.80 -20.86
CA LYS A 136 -11.92 11.33 -19.94
C LYS A 136 -10.60 11.00 -20.68
N LEU A 137 -9.46 11.20 -20.02
CA LEU A 137 -8.18 10.66 -20.50
C LEU A 137 -8.15 9.16 -20.20
N GLU A 138 -7.97 8.35 -21.24
CA GLU A 138 -7.77 6.91 -21.14
C GLU A 138 -6.28 6.61 -21.08
N TRP A 139 -5.75 6.59 -19.85
CA TRP A 139 -4.31 6.42 -19.58
C TRP A 139 -3.98 5.09 -18.90
N ALA A 140 -5.01 4.35 -18.48
CA ALA A 140 -4.91 2.98 -17.99
C ALA A 140 -5.59 2.10 -19.03
N ILE A 141 -4.85 1.14 -19.60
CA ILE A 141 -5.46 0.09 -20.42
C ILE A 141 -6.35 -0.71 -19.47
N ASP A 142 -7.63 -0.89 -19.81
CA ASP A 142 -8.48 -1.84 -19.09
C ASP A 142 -7.76 -3.19 -19.10
N GLY A 143 -7.58 -3.79 -17.92
CA GLY A 143 -6.80 -5.02 -17.76
C GLY A 143 -7.28 -6.16 -18.66
N ASP A 144 -8.51 -6.08 -19.16
CA ASP A 144 -9.12 -7.03 -20.09
C ASP A 144 -8.78 -6.74 -21.56
N GLU A 145 -8.65 -5.48 -21.99
CA GLU A 145 -8.15 -5.14 -23.34
C GLU A 145 -6.67 -5.51 -23.47
N LEU A 146 -5.87 -5.23 -22.44
CA LEU A 146 -4.46 -5.61 -22.39
C LEU A 146 -4.28 -7.13 -22.50
N LYS A 147 -5.14 -7.91 -21.81
CA LYS A 147 -5.15 -9.38 -21.91
C LYS A 147 -5.55 -9.85 -23.29
N LYS A 148 -6.51 -9.20 -23.93
CA LYS A 148 -6.97 -9.52 -25.29
C LYS A 148 -5.85 -9.29 -26.33
N SER A 149 -5.15 -8.15 -26.23
CA SER A 149 -3.98 -7.86 -27.07
C SER A 149 -2.79 -8.76 -26.75
N LEU A 150 -2.60 -9.16 -25.48
CA LEU A 150 -1.56 -10.11 -25.06
C LEU A 150 -1.85 -11.53 -25.56
N SER A 151 -3.11 -11.98 -25.55
CA SER A 151 -3.51 -13.27 -26.12
C SER A 151 -3.33 -13.28 -27.64
N GLU A 152 -3.69 -12.20 -28.33
CA GLU A 152 -3.52 -12.09 -29.79
C GLU A 152 -2.04 -12.05 -30.22
N LEU A 153 -1.13 -11.51 -29.40
CA LEU A 153 0.31 -11.56 -29.67
C LEU A 153 0.98 -12.88 -29.22
N ALA A 154 0.48 -13.53 -28.17
CA ALA A 154 1.06 -14.76 -27.63
C ALA A 154 0.83 -15.98 -28.53
N ASP A 155 -0.23 -15.99 -29.32
CA ASP A 155 -0.52 -17.07 -30.28
C ASP A 155 0.43 -17.07 -31.50
N SER A 156 1.30 -16.07 -31.64
CA SER A 156 2.21 -15.95 -32.80
C SER A 156 3.68 -16.32 -32.52
N ARG A 157 4.09 -16.63 -31.28
CA ARG A 157 5.49 -16.98 -30.97
C ARG A 157 5.63 -17.99 -29.83
N GLN A 158 5.40 -19.27 -30.15
CA GLN A 158 6.11 -20.35 -29.47
C GLN A 158 7.55 -20.37 -29.98
N ASP A 159 8.50 -19.91 -29.16
CA ASP A 159 9.69 -20.69 -28.80
C ASP A 159 10.64 -19.90 -27.88
N ASN A 160 11.00 -20.57 -26.78
CA ASN A 160 12.17 -20.40 -25.90
C ASN A 160 12.64 -18.99 -25.49
N ALA A 161 12.40 -18.63 -24.21
CA ALA A 161 13.45 -18.21 -23.27
C ALA A 161 12.87 -17.94 -21.87
N HIS A 162 13.51 -18.50 -20.83
CA HIS A 162 13.22 -18.21 -19.43
C HIS A 162 13.64 -16.77 -19.07
N THR A 163 12.66 -15.90 -18.84
CA THR A 163 12.84 -14.67 -18.04
C THR A 163 11.75 -14.57 -16.99
N LYS A 164 12.13 -14.68 -15.72
CA LYS A 164 11.21 -14.58 -14.57
C LYS A 164 10.61 -13.17 -14.51
N SER A 165 9.32 -13.04 -14.84
CA SER A 165 8.58 -11.79 -14.80
C SER A 165 7.97 -11.55 -13.42
N VAL A 166 8.16 -10.35 -12.87
CA VAL A 166 7.39 -9.82 -11.75
C VAL A 166 5.92 -9.70 -12.16
N SER A 167 5.05 -10.52 -11.57
CA SER A 167 3.59 -10.46 -11.75
C SER A 167 3.01 -9.36 -10.86
N ARG A 168 2.27 -8.43 -11.46
CA ARG A 168 1.52 -7.35 -10.78
C ARG A 168 0.06 -7.78 -10.63
N MET A 169 -0.56 -7.56 -9.47
CA MET A 169 -1.98 -7.88 -9.28
C MET A 169 -2.73 -6.76 -8.56
N SER A 170 -3.70 -6.22 -9.31
CA SER A 170 -4.66 -5.19 -8.90
C SER A 170 -5.85 -5.80 -8.15
N SER A 171 -6.27 -5.10 -7.08
CA SER A 171 -7.68 -4.96 -6.71
C SER A 171 -8.05 -3.51 -7.01
N GLY A 172 -8.90 -3.29 -8.00
CA GLY A 172 -9.19 -1.96 -8.56
C GLY A 172 -9.51 -0.90 -7.51
N SER A 173 -8.67 0.14 -7.46
CA SER A 173 -9.09 1.56 -7.44
C SER A 173 -7.95 2.54 -7.16
N ASN A 174 -6.74 2.14 -6.74
CA ASN A 174 -5.63 3.09 -6.50
C ASN A 174 -4.23 2.48 -6.71
N PRO A 175 -3.37 3.05 -7.60
CA PRO A 175 -2.01 2.56 -7.82
C PRO A 175 -1.05 2.79 -6.64
N PHE A 176 -1.42 3.63 -5.67
CA PHE A 176 -0.65 3.87 -4.44
C PHE A 176 -0.72 2.72 -3.42
N LEU A 177 -1.71 1.82 -3.58
CA LEU A 177 -1.96 0.67 -2.70
C LEU A 177 -1.55 -0.66 -3.36
N ASP A 178 -0.85 -0.61 -4.51
CA ASP A 178 -0.50 -1.80 -5.30
C ASP A 178 0.57 -2.65 -4.60
N ILE A 179 0.34 -3.97 -4.55
CA ILE A 179 1.22 -4.91 -3.84
C ILE A 179 2.38 -5.26 -4.77
N SER A 180 3.53 -4.60 -4.57
CA SER A 180 4.76 -4.97 -5.26
C SER A 180 5.37 -6.22 -4.62
N HIS A 181 5.33 -7.35 -5.34
CA HIS A 181 5.94 -8.59 -4.89
C HIS A 181 7.45 -8.58 -5.17
N ASP A 182 8.26 -8.41 -4.12
CA ASP A 182 9.70 -8.66 -4.17
C ASP A 182 10.01 -10.11 -3.74
N PRO A 183 10.44 -10.98 -4.66
CA PRO A 183 10.82 -12.35 -4.33
C PRO A 183 12.02 -12.45 -3.38
N ASN A 184 12.85 -11.41 -3.27
CA ASN A 184 14.04 -11.38 -2.43
C ASN A 184 13.80 -10.71 -1.06
N ALA A 185 12.59 -10.22 -0.78
CA ALA A 185 12.28 -9.61 0.52
C ALA A 185 12.46 -10.62 1.67
N ALA A 186 12.96 -10.14 2.81
CA ALA A 186 13.15 -10.96 4.00
C ALA A 186 11.82 -11.45 4.59
N VAL A 187 11.80 -12.69 5.08
CA VAL A 187 10.68 -13.22 5.86
C VAL A 187 10.89 -12.84 7.33
N HIS A 188 9.94 -12.12 7.91
CA HIS A 188 10.04 -11.60 9.28
C HIS A 188 9.34 -12.49 10.31
N LYS A 189 8.23 -13.15 9.93
CA LYS A 189 7.53 -14.11 10.79
C LYS A 189 6.63 -15.02 9.96
N THR A 190 6.49 -16.27 10.41
CA THR A 190 5.52 -17.23 9.89
C THR A 190 4.74 -17.88 11.01
N GLY A 191 3.57 -18.47 10.70
CA GLY A 191 2.75 -19.18 11.67
C GLY A 191 1.28 -19.21 11.28
N PHE A 192 0.48 -19.99 12.02
CA PHE A 192 -0.95 -20.10 11.74
C PHE A 192 -1.73 -18.94 12.36
N LEU A 193 -2.59 -18.32 11.54
CA LEU A 193 -3.56 -17.32 11.98
C LEU A 193 -4.93 -17.64 11.41
N ALA A 194 -5.98 -17.56 12.23
CA ALA A 194 -7.33 -17.47 11.68
C ALA A 194 -7.66 -16.01 11.39
N ARG A 195 -8.06 -15.66 10.18
CA ARG A 195 -8.45 -14.30 9.77
C ARG A 195 -9.96 -14.17 9.69
N LYS A 196 -10.47 -13.03 10.12
CA LYS A 196 -11.81 -12.52 9.82
C LYS A 196 -11.74 -11.08 9.30
N ILE A 197 -12.38 -10.83 8.16
CA ILE A 197 -12.55 -9.47 7.62
C ILE A 197 -13.67 -8.78 8.43
N HIS A 198 -13.35 -7.65 9.06
CA HIS A 198 -14.24 -6.95 9.99
C HIS A 198 -14.87 -5.70 9.37
N ALA A 199 -14.07 -4.87 8.70
CA ALA A 199 -14.53 -3.67 8.01
C ALA A 199 -13.81 -3.46 6.68
N ASP A 200 -14.53 -2.93 5.70
CA ASP A 200 -14.02 -2.58 4.38
C ASP A 200 -13.43 -1.14 4.38
N MET A 201 -12.88 -0.68 3.25
CA MET A 201 -12.15 0.62 3.15
C MET A 201 -13.02 1.84 3.51
N ASP A 202 -14.33 1.74 3.29
CA ASP A 202 -15.32 2.76 3.65
C ASP A 202 -15.65 2.77 5.15
N GLY A 203 -15.00 1.91 5.94
CA GLY A 203 -15.22 1.75 7.37
C GLY A 203 -16.51 0.99 7.70
N LYS A 204 -17.26 0.52 6.70
CA LYS A 204 -18.48 -0.26 6.93
C LYS A 204 -18.13 -1.70 7.28
N LYS A 205 -18.98 -2.31 8.11
CA LYS A 205 -18.84 -3.71 8.50
C LYS A 205 -19.00 -4.60 7.26
N THR A 206 -18.04 -5.50 7.04
CA THR A 206 -18.07 -6.43 5.91
C THR A 206 -19.33 -7.32 5.96
N PRO A 207 -20.02 -7.57 4.82
CA PRO A 207 -21.28 -8.33 4.78
C PRO A 207 -21.21 -9.72 5.42
N ARG A 208 -22.33 -10.19 5.99
CA ARG A 208 -22.39 -11.41 6.82
C ARG A 208 -21.84 -12.68 6.14
N GLY A 209 -21.94 -12.79 4.82
CA GLY A 209 -21.42 -13.93 4.04
C GLY A 209 -19.91 -13.92 3.78
N LYS A 210 -19.24 -12.77 3.90
CA LYS A 210 -17.79 -12.63 3.60
C LYS A 210 -16.90 -12.54 4.86
N ARG A 211 -17.49 -12.39 6.04
CA ARG A 211 -16.82 -12.17 7.35
C ARG A 211 -16.52 -13.44 8.17
N GLY A 212 -16.57 -14.62 7.55
CA GLY A 212 -16.27 -15.88 8.24
C GLY A 212 -14.82 -15.96 8.70
N TRP A 213 -14.56 -16.66 9.81
CA TRP A 213 -13.20 -17.01 10.21
C TRP A 213 -12.65 -18.07 9.27
N LYS A 214 -11.44 -17.85 8.74
CA LYS A 214 -10.72 -18.80 7.89
C LYS A 214 -9.30 -18.92 8.39
N THR A 215 -8.81 -20.15 8.54
CA THR A 215 -7.43 -20.42 8.96
C THR A 215 -6.49 -20.31 7.77
N PHE A 216 -5.35 -19.68 8.00
CA PHE A 216 -4.28 -19.54 7.02
C PHE A 216 -2.93 -19.81 7.69
N TYR A 217 -1.99 -20.31 6.90
CA TYR A 217 -0.59 -20.16 7.22
C TYR A 217 -0.14 -18.76 6.77
N ALA A 218 0.19 -17.91 7.74
CA ALA A 218 0.57 -16.53 7.52
C ALA A 218 2.09 -16.41 7.36
N VAL A 219 2.53 -15.62 6.39
CA VAL A 219 3.93 -15.33 6.10
C VAL A 219 4.09 -13.83 5.91
N LEU A 220 4.74 -13.16 6.84
CA LEU A 220 5.09 -11.76 6.72
C LEU A 220 6.44 -11.65 6.01
N LYS A 221 6.43 -11.26 4.74
CA LYS A 221 7.61 -11.11 3.89
C LYS A 221 7.69 -9.70 3.33
N GLY A 222 8.76 -8.98 3.67
CA GLY A 222 8.80 -7.53 3.52
C GLY A 222 7.62 -6.88 4.23
N MET A 223 6.91 -5.98 3.55
CA MET A 223 5.69 -5.34 4.07
C MET A 223 4.39 -6.07 3.66
N ILE A 224 4.45 -7.32 3.19
CA ILE A 224 3.27 -8.06 2.75
C ILE A 224 3.05 -9.27 3.65
N LEU A 225 1.85 -9.35 4.23
CA LEU A 225 1.35 -10.51 4.95
C LEU A 225 0.60 -11.43 3.98
N TYR A 226 1.27 -12.48 3.53
CA TYR A 226 0.67 -13.53 2.71
C TYR A 226 -0.12 -14.48 3.59
N LEU A 227 -1.30 -14.87 3.13
CA LEU A 227 -2.20 -15.76 3.86
C LEU A 227 -2.55 -16.96 2.98
N GLN A 228 -1.84 -18.05 3.23
CA GLN A 228 -1.92 -19.27 2.43
C GLN A 228 -2.90 -20.26 3.06
N LYS A 229 -3.71 -20.93 2.24
CA LYS A 229 -4.67 -21.93 2.74
C LYS A 229 -4.06 -23.30 3.03
N ASP A 230 -3.00 -23.68 2.31
CA ASP A 230 -2.35 -24.99 2.41
C ASP A 230 -0.99 -24.90 3.14
N GLU A 231 -0.35 -26.05 3.40
CA GLU A 231 1.00 -26.11 4.00
C GLU A 231 2.01 -25.26 3.20
N TYR A 232 2.65 -24.32 3.90
CA TYR A 232 3.69 -23.46 3.33
C TYR A 232 4.87 -24.28 2.81
N LYS A 233 5.14 -24.12 1.52
CA LYS A 233 6.32 -24.68 0.86
C LYS A 233 7.09 -23.51 0.25
N PRO A 234 8.30 -23.17 0.75
CA PRO A 234 9.06 -22.01 0.27
C PRO A 234 9.41 -22.08 -1.22
N GLU A 235 9.42 -23.28 -1.80
CA GLU A 235 9.68 -23.49 -3.23
C GLU A 235 8.42 -23.46 -4.12
N LYS A 236 7.22 -23.44 -3.53
CA LYS A 236 5.96 -23.39 -4.27
C LYS A 236 5.63 -21.94 -4.58
N ALA A 237 5.41 -21.63 -5.85
CA ALA A 237 4.90 -20.33 -6.26
C ALA A 237 3.55 -20.05 -5.58
N LEU A 238 3.34 -18.80 -5.14
CA LEU A 238 2.08 -18.36 -4.57
C LEU A 238 0.96 -18.57 -5.59
N SER A 239 -0.17 -19.14 -5.16
CA SER A 239 -1.33 -19.24 -6.03
C SER A 239 -1.99 -17.87 -6.22
N GLU A 240 -2.75 -17.71 -7.30
CA GLU A 240 -3.62 -16.55 -7.52
C GLU A 240 -4.56 -16.29 -6.32
N GLU A 241 -4.96 -17.35 -5.59
CA GLU A 241 -5.77 -17.20 -4.39
C GLU A 241 -4.97 -16.67 -3.19
N ASP A 242 -3.73 -17.10 -3.01
CA ASP A 242 -2.85 -16.60 -1.94
C ASP A 242 -2.53 -15.12 -2.15
N LEU A 243 -2.33 -14.72 -3.41
CA LEU A 243 -2.11 -13.32 -3.79
C LEU A 243 -3.35 -12.45 -3.53
N ARG A 244 -4.56 -12.95 -3.81
CA ARG A 244 -5.82 -12.25 -3.45
C ARG A 244 -6.03 -12.12 -1.94
N ASN A 245 -5.44 -13.01 -1.14
CA ASN A 245 -5.53 -12.95 0.31
C ASN A 245 -4.39 -12.14 0.96
N ALA A 246 -3.40 -11.70 0.18
CA ALA A 246 -2.29 -10.91 0.68
C ALA A 246 -2.75 -9.55 1.21
N ILE A 247 -2.15 -9.13 2.31
CA ILE A 247 -2.46 -7.87 2.99
C ILE A 247 -1.17 -7.07 3.09
N SER A 248 -1.18 -5.84 2.55
CA SER A 248 -0.06 -4.93 2.74
C SER A 248 -0.12 -4.31 4.13
N VAL A 249 1.00 -4.38 4.87
CA VAL A 249 1.13 -3.86 6.24
C VAL A 249 1.78 -2.47 6.29
N HIS A 250 2.05 -1.83 5.15
CA HIS A 250 2.47 -0.42 5.11
C HIS A 250 1.48 0.43 5.91
N HIS A 251 2.02 1.28 6.80
CA HIS A 251 1.27 2.15 7.70
C HIS A 251 0.17 1.47 8.53
N ALA A 252 0.24 0.14 8.68
CA ALA A 252 -0.73 -0.60 9.44
C ALA A 252 -0.44 -0.50 10.94
N LEU A 253 -1.49 -0.67 11.74
CA LEU A 253 -1.38 -0.80 13.18
C LEU A 253 -2.08 -2.07 13.63
N ALA A 254 -1.32 -2.95 14.28
CA ALA A 254 -1.81 -4.13 14.96
C ALA A 254 -1.93 -3.84 16.46
N ILE A 255 -3.07 -4.13 17.07
CA ILE A 255 -3.30 -4.02 18.51
C ILE A 255 -4.08 -5.23 19.02
N ARG A 256 -4.08 -5.46 20.34
CA ARG A 256 -5.00 -6.43 20.95
C ARG A 256 -6.44 -5.95 20.75
N ALA A 257 -7.33 -6.85 20.34
CA ALA A 257 -8.73 -6.54 20.10
C ALA A 257 -9.53 -6.55 21.43
N MET A 258 -9.31 -5.54 22.27
CA MET A 258 -9.97 -5.41 23.58
C MET A 258 -11.50 -5.35 23.49
N ASP A 259 -12.02 -4.92 22.35
CA ASP A 259 -13.44 -4.83 22.03
C ASP A 259 -14.05 -6.13 21.46
N TYR A 260 -13.28 -7.23 21.43
CA TYR A 260 -13.72 -8.50 20.84
C TYR A 260 -13.58 -9.68 21.81
N GLU A 261 -14.72 -10.13 22.35
CA GLU A 261 -14.74 -11.15 23.41
C GLU A 261 -15.05 -12.58 22.90
N LYS A 262 -15.42 -12.73 21.62
CA LYS A 262 -15.94 -14.01 21.11
C LYS A 262 -14.88 -15.10 20.93
N LYS A 263 -13.61 -14.72 20.84
CA LYS A 263 -12.47 -15.64 20.73
C LYS A 263 -11.30 -15.04 21.51
N PRO A 264 -10.50 -15.86 22.20
CA PRO A 264 -9.28 -15.40 22.87
C PRO A 264 -8.19 -15.11 21.83
N ASN A 265 -7.14 -14.40 22.27
CA ASN A 265 -5.90 -14.18 21.50
C ASN A 265 -6.15 -13.52 20.14
N VAL A 266 -7.06 -12.54 20.10
CA VAL A 266 -7.41 -11.82 18.87
C VAL A 266 -6.67 -10.49 18.80
N LEU A 267 -5.90 -10.31 17.74
CA LEU A 267 -5.35 -9.02 17.35
C LEU A 267 -6.20 -8.38 16.25
N LYS A 268 -6.30 -7.05 16.29
CA LYS A 268 -6.96 -6.19 15.31
C LYS A 268 -5.87 -5.51 14.48
N LEU A 269 -5.86 -5.77 13.18
CA LEU A 269 -5.00 -5.12 12.20
C LEU A 269 -5.82 -4.11 11.41
N LYS A 270 -5.44 -2.83 11.48
CA LYS A 270 -6.00 -1.76 10.65
C LYS A 270 -4.94 -1.29 9.64
N THR A 271 -5.26 -1.38 8.35
CA THR A 271 -4.33 -1.09 7.24
C THR A 271 -4.39 0.37 6.80
N ALA A 272 -3.46 0.80 5.96
CA ALA A 272 -3.39 2.17 5.41
C ALA A 272 -4.68 2.63 4.72
N ASP A 273 -5.37 1.70 4.06
CA ASP A 273 -6.65 1.91 3.39
C ASP A 273 -7.87 1.74 4.31
N TRP A 274 -7.65 1.71 5.62
CA TRP A 274 -8.67 1.65 6.67
C TRP A 274 -9.50 0.35 6.76
N ARG A 275 -9.14 -0.69 6.01
CA ARG A 275 -9.70 -2.03 6.24
C ARG A 275 -9.32 -2.52 7.63
N VAL A 276 -10.21 -3.30 8.24
CA VAL A 276 -9.98 -3.89 9.55
C VAL A 276 -10.07 -5.40 9.45
N PHE A 277 -9.01 -6.07 9.88
CA PHE A 277 -8.92 -7.51 9.99
C PHE A 277 -8.78 -7.91 11.45
N LEU A 278 -9.44 -8.99 11.83
CA LEU A 278 -9.21 -9.67 13.10
C LEU A 278 -8.42 -10.94 12.82
N PHE A 279 -7.34 -11.16 13.57
CA PHE A 279 -6.57 -12.39 13.51
C PHE A 279 -6.55 -13.07 14.87
N GLN A 280 -6.86 -14.35 14.90
CA GLN A 280 -6.75 -15.19 16.09
C GLN A 280 -5.42 -15.95 16.02
N ALA A 281 -4.57 -15.74 17.02
CA ALA A 281 -3.37 -16.54 17.25
C ALA A 281 -3.66 -17.73 18.18
N GLN A 282 -2.74 -18.69 18.24
CA GLN A 282 -2.91 -19.89 19.07
C GLN A 282 -2.76 -19.56 20.56
N THR A 283 -1.78 -18.74 20.93
CA THR A 283 -1.48 -18.35 22.32
C THR A 283 -1.40 -16.83 22.44
N PRO A 284 -1.51 -16.26 23.66
CA PRO A 284 -1.32 -14.83 23.87
C PRO A 284 0.10 -14.36 23.52
N GLU A 285 1.12 -15.19 23.73
CA GLU A 285 2.52 -14.88 23.38
C GLU A 285 2.69 -14.79 21.85
N GLU A 286 2.07 -15.71 21.11
CA GLU A 286 2.05 -15.66 19.64
C GLU A 286 1.31 -14.42 19.14
N MET A 287 0.17 -14.07 19.75
CA MET A 287 -0.55 -12.83 19.43
C MET A 287 0.34 -11.60 19.62
N ASP A 288 1.03 -11.50 20.76
CA ASP A 288 1.92 -10.38 21.05
C ASP A 288 3.13 -10.35 20.12
N SER A 289 3.68 -11.52 19.78
CA SER A 289 4.75 -11.67 18.80
C SER A 289 4.32 -11.15 17.42
N TRP A 290 3.13 -11.54 16.94
CA TRP A 290 2.57 -11.04 15.68
C TRP A 290 2.35 -9.53 15.70
N ILE A 291 1.74 -9.00 16.77
CA ILE A 291 1.53 -7.56 16.94
C ILE A 291 2.87 -6.82 16.86
N ARG A 292 3.87 -7.28 17.61
CA ARG A 292 5.19 -6.65 17.67
C ARG A 292 5.87 -6.65 16.31
N ILE A 293 5.95 -7.81 15.63
CA ILE A 293 6.66 -7.91 14.35
C ILE A 293 5.94 -7.12 13.24
N ILE A 294 4.60 -7.16 13.17
CA ILE A 294 3.86 -6.38 12.17
C ILE A 294 4.11 -4.89 12.35
N ASN A 295 3.99 -4.39 13.58
CA ASN A 295 4.20 -2.97 13.86
C ASN A 295 5.67 -2.56 13.66
N SER A 296 6.62 -3.43 13.98
CA SER A 296 8.04 -3.23 13.74
C SER A 296 8.37 -3.07 12.25
N VAL A 297 7.85 -3.97 11.41
CA VAL A 297 7.99 -3.90 9.95
C VAL A 297 7.36 -2.62 9.42
N ALA A 298 6.14 -2.30 9.85
CA ALA A 298 5.46 -1.09 9.40
C ALA A 298 6.19 0.19 9.85
N ALA A 299 6.70 0.26 11.08
CA ALA A 299 7.45 1.39 11.60
C ALA A 299 8.77 1.62 10.83
N MET A 300 9.51 0.54 10.56
CA MET A 300 10.80 0.60 9.88
C MET A 300 10.68 0.90 8.40
N PHE A 301 9.70 0.32 7.71
CA PHE A 301 9.69 0.30 6.25
C PHE A 301 8.63 1.21 5.63
N SER A 302 7.63 1.73 6.36
CA SER A 302 6.63 2.62 5.74
C SER A 302 7.25 3.93 5.28
N ALA A 303 7.12 4.29 4.00
CA ALA A 303 7.56 5.57 3.48
C ALA A 303 6.75 6.75 4.07
N PRO A 304 7.29 7.99 4.06
CA PRO A 304 6.54 9.16 4.51
C PRO A 304 5.22 9.34 3.75
N SER A 305 4.19 9.84 4.44
CA SER A 305 2.93 10.22 3.79
C SER A 305 3.16 11.35 2.78
N PHE A 306 2.42 11.34 1.68
CA PHE A 306 2.51 12.42 0.70
C PHE A 306 2.06 13.75 1.35
N PRO A 307 2.72 14.88 1.03
CA PRO A 307 2.21 16.17 1.43
C PRO A 307 0.77 16.32 0.92
N ALA A 308 -0.11 16.83 1.77
CA ALA A 308 -1.48 17.12 1.36
C ALA A 308 -1.44 18.05 0.14
N ALA A 309 -2.30 17.82 -0.85
CA ALA A 309 -2.40 18.71 -2.00
C ALA A 309 -2.64 20.15 -1.50
N ILE A 310 -1.70 21.03 -1.81
CA ILE A 310 -1.73 22.44 -1.43
C ILE A 310 -2.88 23.07 -2.22
N GLY A 311 -4.06 23.26 -1.60
CA GLY A 311 -5.18 23.92 -2.27
C GLY A 311 -6.60 23.61 -1.79
N SER A 312 -6.85 22.63 -0.91
CA SER A 312 -8.22 22.41 -0.40
C SER A 312 -8.26 22.10 1.09
N GLN A 313 -8.40 23.12 1.94
CA GLN A 313 -8.74 22.90 3.35
C GLN A 313 -10.01 23.69 3.68
N LYS A 314 -11.15 23.16 3.23
CA LYS A 314 -12.45 23.40 3.89
C LYS A 314 -13.06 22.12 4.46
N LYS A 315 -12.55 20.93 4.10
CA LYS A 315 -13.08 19.63 4.54
C LYS A 315 -11.98 18.61 4.77
N PHE A 316 -12.17 17.74 5.77
CA PHE A 316 -11.21 16.71 6.13
C PHE A 316 -11.14 15.60 5.07
N SER A 317 -9.94 15.28 4.62
CA SER A 317 -9.64 14.13 3.76
C SER A 317 -8.43 13.38 4.29
N ARG A 318 -8.48 12.05 4.24
CA ARG A 318 -7.35 11.20 4.69
C ARG A 318 -6.16 11.40 3.75
N PRO A 319 -4.94 11.57 4.27
CA PRO A 319 -3.72 11.58 3.47
C PRO A 319 -3.52 10.26 2.72
N LEU A 320 -2.89 10.35 1.55
CA LEU A 320 -2.46 9.16 0.81
C LEU A 320 -1.17 8.61 1.42
N LEU A 321 -1.19 7.31 1.69
CA LEU A 321 -0.09 6.58 2.31
C LEU A 321 0.52 5.63 1.28
N PRO A 322 1.78 5.83 0.86
CA PRO A 322 2.40 4.99 -0.15
C PRO A 322 2.74 3.59 0.37
N ALA A 323 2.52 2.57 -0.46
CA ALA A 323 2.96 1.20 -0.18
C ALA A 323 4.46 0.94 -0.41
N THR A 324 5.24 1.98 -0.77
CA THR A 324 6.68 1.86 -1.02
C THR A 324 7.47 1.83 0.27
N ALA A 325 8.61 1.12 0.22
CA ALA A 325 9.54 1.10 1.34
C ALA A 325 10.26 2.46 1.48
N THR A 326 10.43 2.93 2.71
CA THR A 326 11.25 4.12 2.99
C THR A 326 12.70 3.89 2.59
N ARG A 327 13.36 4.95 2.13
CA ARG A 327 14.82 4.97 1.89
C ARG A 327 15.59 5.60 3.06
N MET A 328 14.87 6.02 4.09
CA MET A 328 15.43 6.67 5.28
C MET A 328 16.15 5.65 6.15
N SER A 329 17.23 6.08 6.80
CA SER A 329 17.86 5.33 7.88
C SER A 329 16.89 5.20 9.08
N GLN A 330 17.18 4.27 10.00
CA GLN A 330 16.34 4.08 11.19
C GLN A 330 16.25 5.35 12.04
N GLU A 331 17.34 6.10 12.17
CA GLU A 331 17.39 7.34 12.95
C GLU A 331 16.55 8.45 12.29
N GLU A 332 16.67 8.62 10.98
CA GLU A 332 15.85 9.58 10.23
C GLU A 332 14.37 9.20 10.27
N GLN A 333 14.07 7.91 10.16
CA GLN A 333 12.72 7.36 10.25
C GLN A 333 12.12 7.62 11.64
N LEU A 334 12.88 7.41 12.71
CA LEU A 334 12.48 7.72 14.08
C LEU A 334 12.16 9.22 14.23
N LYS A 335 13.08 10.09 13.79
CA LYS A 335 12.88 11.55 13.86
C LYS A 335 11.64 12.01 13.08
N SER A 336 11.40 11.41 11.92
CA SER A 336 10.19 11.65 11.12
C SER A 336 8.92 11.26 11.86
N HIS A 337 8.90 10.06 12.47
CA HIS A 337 7.74 9.60 13.25
C HIS A 337 7.53 10.43 14.52
N GLU A 338 8.58 10.90 15.20
CA GLU A 338 8.47 11.82 16.34
C GLU A 338 7.87 13.17 15.93
N ALA A 339 8.32 13.72 14.79
CA ALA A 339 7.75 14.95 14.25
C ALA A 339 6.27 14.78 13.88
N LYS A 340 5.91 13.64 13.28
CA LYS A 340 4.52 13.30 12.95
C LYS A 340 3.65 13.09 14.19
N LEU A 341 4.15 12.40 15.21
CA LEU A 341 3.45 12.22 16.49
C LEU A 341 3.13 13.58 17.11
N LYS A 342 4.13 14.45 17.23
CA LYS A 342 3.95 15.80 17.78
C LYS A 342 2.90 16.58 16.98
N HIS A 343 2.98 16.54 15.65
CA HIS A 343 2.04 17.24 14.78
C HIS A 343 0.60 16.73 14.95
N VAL A 344 0.39 15.40 14.91
CA VAL A 344 -0.94 14.80 15.05
C VAL A 344 -1.52 15.04 16.44
N SER A 345 -0.72 14.95 17.51
CA SER A 345 -1.19 15.25 18.86
C SER A 345 -1.60 16.71 19.03
N THR A 346 -0.86 17.66 18.44
CA THR A 346 -1.26 19.07 18.40
C THR A 346 -2.56 19.25 17.61
N GLU A 347 -2.67 18.67 16.42
CA GLU A 347 -3.89 18.78 15.60
C GLU A 347 -5.11 18.16 16.30
N LEU A 348 -4.95 17.04 17.01
CA LEU A 348 -6.03 16.40 17.78
C LEU A 348 -6.48 17.27 18.96
N ALA A 349 -5.54 17.87 19.69
CA ALA A 349 -5.84 18.78 20.78
C ALA A 349 -6.58 20.03 20.27
N GLU A 350 -6.13 20.61 19.16
CA GLU A 350 -6.80 21.72 18.49
C GLU A 350 -8.21 21.33 18.05
N HIS A 351 -8.36 20.18 17.36
CA HIS A 351 -9.66 19.67 16.91
C HIS A 351 -10.65 19.52 18.07
N ARG A 352 -10.22 18.94 19.19
CA ARG A 352 -11.04 18.78 20.40
C ARG A 352 -11.42 20.08 21.10
N SER A 353 -10.66 21.16 20.89
CA SER A 353 -10.95 22.47 21.47
C SER A 353 -12.12 23.20 20.79
N TYR A 354 -12.51 22.77 19.58
CA TYR A 354 -13.61 23.35 18.79
C TYR A 354 -14.70 22.32 18.46
N PRO A 355 -15.43 21.78 19.44
CA PRO A 355 -16.51 20.85 19.18
C PRO A 355 -17.68 21.53 18.44
N PRO A 356 -18.39 20.81 17.55
CA PRO A 356 -19.53 21.36 16.83
C PRO A 356 -20.70 21.67 17.78
N ASP A 357 -21.36 22.81 17.58
CA ASP A 357 -22.53 23.20 18.38
C ASP A 357 -23.71 22.23 18.15
N LYS A 358 -24.56 22.06 19.17
CA LYS A 358 -25.72 21.15 19.17
C LYS A 358 -26.74 21.47 18.08
N LYS A 359 -26.72 22.69 17.53
CA LYS A 359 -27.62 23.18 16.48
C LYS A 359 -27.09 22.96 15.06
N VAL A 360 -25.89 22.40 14.92
CA VAL A 360 -25.21 22.21 13.63
C VAL A 360 -25.81 21.03 12.86
N LYS A 361 -25.72 21.06 11.54
CA LYS A 361 -26.19 19.98 10.64
C LYS A 361 -25.47 18.66 10.98
N ALA A 362 -26.21 17.55 10.98
CA ALA A 362 -25.68 16.21 11.27
C ALA A 362 -24.42 15.85 10.45
N LYS A 363 -24.33 16.31 9.20
CA LYS A 363 -23.18 16.08 8.31
C LYS A 363 -21.87 16.68 8.83
N GLU A 364 -21.91 17.84 9.49
CA GLU A 364 -20.71 18.49 10.04
C GLU A 364 -20.27 17.81 11.35
N VAL A 365 -21.23 17.30 12.13
CA VAL A 365 -20.95 16.46 13.31
C VAL A 365 -20.29 15.15 12.89
N ASP A 366 -20.76 14.51 11.82
CA ASP A 366 -20.16 13.29 11.28
C ASP A 366 -18.75 13.53 10.74
N GLU A 367 -18.52 14.67 10.07
CA GLU A 367 -17.20 15.08 9.59
C GLU A 367 -16.22 15.33 10.75
N TYR A 368 -16.67 16.02 11.81
CA TYR A 368 -15.89 16.22 13.02
C TYR A 368 -15.47 14.88 13.66
N ARG A 369 -16.42 13.94 13.81
CA ARG A 369 -16.15 12.61 14.38
C ARG A 369 -15.19 11.79 13.50
N LEU A 370 -15.32 11.91 12.17
CA LEU A 370 -14.44 11.21 11.24
C LEU A 370 -12.99 11.71 11.34
N LYS A 371 -12.79 13.03 11.44
CA LYS A 371 -11.48 13.63 11.64
C LYS A 371 -10.89 13.25 13.00
N GLU A 372 -11.68 13.32 14.07
CA GLU A 372 -11.26 12.91 15.42
C GLU A 372 -10.78 11.45 15.44
N HIS A 373 -11.59 10.53 14.93
CA HIS A 373 -11.23 9.11 14.88
C HIS A 373 -10.01 8.83 13.99
N TYR A 374 -9.76 9.65 12.96
CA TYR A 374 -8.52 9.59 12.18
C TYR A 374 -7.31 10.01 13.02
N LEU A 375 -7.39 11.16 13.68
CA LEU A 375 -6.28 11.70 14.46
C LEU A 375 -5.94 10.81 15.66
N GLU A 376 -6.93 10.26 16.36
CA GLU A 376 -6.72 9.28 17.44
C GLU A 376 -5.99 8.00 16.96
N PHE A 377 -6.37 7.53 15.76
CA PHE A 377 -5.72 6.37 15.17
C PHE A 377 -4.27 6.66 14.76
N GLU A 378 -4.02 7.80 14.13
CA GLU A 378 -2.67 8.22 13.73
C GLU A 378 -1.78 8.46 14.94
N GLU A 379 -2.30 9.09 16.01
CA GLU A 379 -1.59 9.30 17.27
C GLU A 379 -1.14 7.95 17.85
N SER A 380 -2.08 7.01 18.01
CA SER A 380 -1.79 5.66 18.51
C SER A 380 -0.75 4.93 17.64
N ARG A 381 -0.83 5.10 16.31
CA ARG A 381 0.11 4.47 15.36
C ARG A 381 1.51 5.04 15.53
N TYR A 382 1.66 6.36 15.50
CA TYR A 382 2.98 6.99 15.60
C TYR A 382 3.58 6.83 16.99
N GLU A 383 2.78 6.83 18.06
CA GLU A 383 3.24 6.50 19.41
C GLU A 383 3.86 5.09 19.44
N THR A 384 3.15 4.11 18.87
CA THR A 384 3.63 2.73 18.77
C THR A 384 4.92 2.65 17.94
N TYR A 385 4.99 3.33 16.80
CA TYR A 385 6.16 3.31 15.93
C TYR A 385 7.39 3.95 16.58
N VAL A 386 7.23 5.12 17.20
CA VAL A 386 8.30 5.81 17.92
C VAL A 386 8.82 4.93 19.05
N LYS A 387 7.93 4.33 19.84
CA LYS A 387 8.29 3.41 20.92
C LYS A 387 9.13 2.25 20.39
N LEU A 388 8.65 1.56 19.35
CA LEU A 388 9.36 0.42 18.78
C LEU A 388 10.73 0.82 18.23
N LEU A 389 10.82 1.90 17.45
CA LEU A 389 12.09 2.35 16.88
C LEU A 389 13.14 2.73 17.94
N LYS A 390 12.71 3.27 19.08
CA LYS A 390 13.57 3.52 20.24
C LYS A 390 14.06 2.24 20.92
N GLU A 391 13.26 1.18 20.89
CA GLU A 391 13.63 -0.14 21.43
C GLU A 391 14.62 -0.92 20.54
N GLY A 392 15.00 -0.42 19.36
CA GLY A 392 16.01 -1.05 18.50
C GLY A 392 15.47 -2.14 17.56
N VAL A 393 14.41 -1.85 16.81
CA VAL A 393 13.72 -2.82 15.92
C VAL A 393 14.61 -3.56 14.94
N LYS A 394 15.67 -2.92 14.44
CA LYS A 394 16.57 -3.55 13.44
C LYS A 394 17.23 -4.82 13.98
N GLU A 395 17.58 -4.87 15.25
CA GLU A 395 18.17 -6.07 15.87
C GLU A 395 17.12 -7.17 16.04
N LEU A 396 15.87 -6.81 16.33
CA LEU A 396 14.75 -7.74 16.43
C LEU A 396 14.40 -8.39 15.09
N LEU A 397 14.46 -7.64 13.99
CA LEU A 397 14.17 -8.15 12.65
C LEU A 397 15.37 -8.86 12.01
N ALA A 398 16.59 -8.59 12.49
CA ALA A 398 17.83 -9.26 12.06
C ALA A 398 18.14 -10.54 12.85
N GLY A 399 17.43 -10.78 13.96
CA GLY A 399 17.58 -11.97 14.79
C GLY A 399 17.20 -13.25 14.04
N LYS A 400 18.21 -13.99 13.58
CA LYS A 400 18.13 -15.44 13.39
C LYS A 400 17.70 -16.09 14.71
N ASP A 401 16.93 -17.17 14.61
CA ASP A 401 16.54 -18.07 15.70
C ASP A 401 17.51 -18.03 16.89
N ASN A 402 17.06 -17.42 17.99
CA ASN A 402 17.59 -17.71 19.31
C ASN A 402 16.42 -18.18 20.16
N ASP A 403 16.03 -19.42 19.91
CA ASP A 403 15.61 -20.30 20.99
C ASP A 403 16.68 -20.22 22.09
N SER A 404 16.23 -20.17 23.35
CA SER A 404 17.04 -20.12 24.58
C SER A 404 17.50 -18.74 25.10
N VAL A 405 16.53 -17.99 25.64
CA VAL A 405 16.80 -17.22 26.88
C VAL A 405 15.91 -17.79 27.99
N LEU A 406 16.14 -19.07 28.30
CA LEU A 406 15.87 -19.57 29.63
C LEU A 406 16.96 -19.00 30.54
N LYS A 407 16.55 -18.22 31.53
CA LYS A 407 17.40 -17.76 32.64
C LYS A 407 18.11 -18.97 33.24
N LYS A 408 19.39 -19.15 32.92
CA LYS A 408 20.28 -20.04 33.68
C LYS A 408 20.60 -19.34 34.99
N SER A 409 19.90 -19.76 36.05
CA SER A 409 20.29 -19.50 37.43
C SER A 409 21.73 -19.95 37.65
N GLN A 410 22.49 -19.08 38.30
CA GLN A 410 23.89 -19.29 38.67
C GLN A 410 24.07 -20.59 39.45
N SER A 411 25.07 -21.38 39.05
CA SER A 411 25.70 -22.34 39.93
C SER A 411 27.11 -22.64 39.44
N SER A 412 28.09 -22.42 40.31
CA SER A 412 29.42 -23.06 40.34
C SER A 412 29.98 -22.86 41.75
N PRO A 413 30.90 -23.71 42.27
CA PRO A 413 31.76 -24.61 41.52
C PRO A 413 31.89 -26.06 42.05
N SER A 414 32.30 -26.93 41.12
CA SER A 414 33.26 -28.05 41.20
C SER A 414 33.25 -29.03 42.40
N LEU A 415 33.12 -30.34 42.11
CA LEU A 415 34.06 -31.36 42.61
C LEU A 415 33.96 -32.71 41.85
N ASN A 416 35.14 -33.18 41.45
CA ASN A 416 35.66 -34.55 41.26
C ASN A 416 35.23 -35.52 40.13
N GLN A 417 36.29 -35.98 39.47
CA GLN A 417 36.46 -37.22 38.70
C GLN A 417 35.99 -38.46 39.48
N GLU A 418 35.38 -39.44 38.78
CA GLU A 418 35.94 -40.79 38.57
C GLU A 418 34.93 -41.74 37.85
N SER A 419 35.49 -42.51 36.90
CA SER A 419 35.16 -43.91 36.51
C SER A 419 33.81 -44.30 35.86
N HIS A 420 33.93 -44.95 34.69
CA HIS A 420 32.94 -45.86 34.05
C HIS A 420 32.88 -47.24 34.76
N PRO A 421 32.07 -48.25 34.35
CA PRO A 421 30.81 -48.33 33.57
C PRO A 421 29.72 -49.24 34.24
N ALA A 422 28.48 -49.31 33.70
CA ALA A 422 27.69 -50.57 33.63
C ALA A 422 26.31 -50.40 32.94
N ALA A 423 25.91 -51.44 32.21
CA ALA A 423 24.67 -51.57 31.45
C ALA A 423 23.40 -51.78 32.30
N ALA A 424 22.24 -51.30 31.84
CA ALA A 424 20.93 -51.81 32.29
C ALA A 424 19.76 -51.56 31.30
N LYS A 425 19.41 -52.66 30.61
CA LYS A 425 18.09 -53.20 30.21
C LYS A 425 16.87 -52.28 29.94
N VAL A 426 16.36 -52.48 28.73
CA VAL A 426 15.03 -52.21 28.18
C VAL A 426 13.88 -52.82 29.01
N LYS A 427 12.78 -52.08 29.17
CA LYS A 427 11.42 -52.63 29.38
C LYS A 427 10.40 -51.85 28.53
N ARG A 428 9.74 -52.57 27.63
CA ARG A 428 8.56 -52.15 26.86
C ARG A 428 7.32 -52.12 27.78
N ASN A 429 6.35 -51.25 27.49
CA ASN A 429 4.94 -51.61 27.61
C ASN A 429 4.06 -50.81 26.64
N THR A 430 3.18 -51.57 25.99
CA THR A 430 2.16 -51.25 25.00
C THR A 430 0.94 -50.58 25.64
N SER A 431 0.35 -49.56 25.00
CA SER A 431 -0.92 -48.95 25.42
C SER A 431 -2.08 -49.41 24.54
N GLU A 432 -3.13 -49.94 25.17
CA GLU A 432 -4.41 -50.29 24.54
C GLU A 432 -5.30 -49.06 24.32
N ARG A 433 -6.04 -49.10 23.21
CA ARG A 433 -6.97 -48.10 22.70
C ARG A 433 -8.40 -48.50 23.08
N LYS A 434 -9.21 -47.57 23.61
CA LYS A 434 -10.67 -47.73 23.71
C LYS A 434 -11.38 -46.42 23.37
N ASP A 435 -12.21 -46.51 22.33
CA ASP A 435 -13.13 -45.47 21.83
C ASP A 435 -14.40 -45.41 22.70
N TYR A 436 -14.96 -44.20 22.89
CA TYR A 436 -16.29 -44.02 23.49
C TYR A 436 -17.10 -42.95 22.72
N ARG A 437 -18.33 -43.32 22.36
CA ARG A 437 -19.35 -42.48 21.70
C ARG A 437 -20.49 -42.22 22.70
N PRO A 438 -21.01 -41.00 22.86
CA PRO A 438 -22.16 -40.75 23.72
C PRO A 438 -23.47 -40.64 22.94
N GLU A 439 -24.54 -41.27 23.44
CA GLU A 439 -25.93 -41.00 23.07
C GLU A 439 -26.72 -40.38 24.24
N THR A 440 -27.73 -39.61 23.85
CA THR A 440 -28.57 -38.65 24.57
C THR A 440 -29.55 -39.24 25.60
N PRO A 441 -30.04 -38.43 26.56
CA PRO A 441 -31.29 -38.69 27.28
C PRO A 441 -32.46 -37.85 26.74
N LYS A 442 -33.64 -38.48 26.63
CA LYS A 442 -34.95 -37.83 26.46
C LYS A 442 -35.58 -37.56 27.82
N VAL A 443 -36.23 -36.41 28.00
CA VAL A 443 -37.35 -36.25 28.95
C VAL A 443 -38.43 -35.38 28.30
N THR A 444 -39.66 -35.81 28.56
CA THR A 444 -41.00 -35.23 28.31
C THR A 444 -41.14 -33.73 28.50
#